data_AF-G2FJT8-F1
#
_entry.id   AF-G2FJT8-F1
#
_cell.length_a   1.000
_cell.length_b   1.000
_cell.length_c   1.000
_cell.angle_alpha   90.00
_cell.angle_beta   90.00
_cell.angle_gamma   90.00
#
_symmetry.space_group_name_H-M   'P 1'
#
loop_
_entity.id
_entity.type
_entity.pdbx_description
1 polymer ?
#
loop_
_entity_poly.entity_id
_entity_poly.type
_entity_poly.pdbx_seq_one_letter_code
_entity_poly.pdbx_strand_id
1 'polypeptide(L)'
;MTAKNAFYAQSGGVTAVINSSACGVIETCRKHSDKIANVYAGRNGIIGALTEDLIDTNQESAEDIAALKTTPSGGFWLLPLQAEEPGRQQARIRASDRGLQGPQHRLLLLQRWRRLR
;
A
#
# COMPACT_ATOMS: atom_id res chain seq x y z
N MET A 1 25.10 0.08 -1.94
CA MET A 1 24.04 0.14 -0.91
C MET A 1 22.85 -0.65 -1.42
N THR A 2 22.17 -1.41 -0.55
CA THR A 2 20.92 -2.10 -0.89
C THR A 2 19.78 -1.09 -1.04
N ALA A 3 19.03 -1.18 -2.14
CA ALA A 3 17.85 -0.35 -2.38
C ALA A 3 16.80 -0.56 -1.26
N LYS A 4 16.12 0.51 -0.84
CA LYS A 4 15.13 0.46 0.25
C LYS A 4 13.75 0.14 -0.28
N ASN A 5 12.87 -0.37 0.58
CA ASN A 5 11.46 -0.55 0.26
C ASN A 5 10.68 0.76 0.47
N ALA A 6 9.62 0.95 -0.31
CA ALA A 6 8.64 2.01 -0.15
C ALA A 6 7.34 1.46 0.44
N PHE A 7 6.63 2.33 1.16
CA PHE A 7 5.32 2.04 1.72
C PHE A 7 4.31 3.10 1.28
N TYR A 8 3.16 2.66 0.78
CA TYR A 8 2.04 3.50 0.37
C TYR A 8 0.82 3.22 1.25
N ALA A 9 0.19 4.27 1.76
CA ALA A 9 -1.08 4.15 2.46
C ALA A 9 -1.96 5.35 2.16
N GLN A 10 -3.23 5.09 1.94
CA GLN A 10 -4.25 6.11 1.83
C GLN A 10 -4.80 6.44 3.24
N SER A 11 -5.18 7.69 3.45
CA SER A 11 -5.77 8.15 4.71
C SER A 11 -6.84 9.19 4.44
N GLY A 12 -7.93 9.21 5.22
CA GLY A 12 -9.07 10.10 5.01
C GLY A 12 -10.14 9.51 4.09
N GLY A 13 -11.08 10.34 3.63
CA GLY A 13 -12.13 9.93 2.70
C GLY A 13 -11.57 9.63 1.30
N VAL A 14 -12.16 8.65 0.62
CA VAL A 14 -11.80 8.32 -0.77
C VAL A 14 -12.30 9.38 -1.73
N THR A 15 -11.55 9.64 -2.79
CA THR A 15 -11.95 10.56 -3.88
C THR A 15 -12.02 9.81 -5.19
N ALA A 16 -12.61 10.42 -6.22
CA ALA A 16 -12.70 9.82 -7.56
C ALA A 16 -11.33 9.56 -8.21
N VAL A 17 -10.25 10.21 -7.75
CA VAL A 17 -8.92 10.20 -8.41
C VAL A 17 -7.78 9.68 -7.54
N ILE A 18 -8.05 9.27 -6.29
CA ILE A 18 -7.00 8.83 -5.36
C ILE A 18 -6.24 7.58 -5.88
N ASN A 19 -6.91 6.72 -6.64
CA ASN A 19 -6.29 5.57 -7.29
C ASN A 19 -5.35 5.94 -8.42
N SER A 20 -5.61 7.03 -9.14
CA SER A 20 -4.69 7.54 -10.16
C SER A 20 -3.36 7.97 -9.52
N SER A 21 -3.41 8.58 -8.33
CA SER A 21 -2.19 8.87 -7.55
C SER A 21 -1.48 7.59 -7.09
N ALA A 22 -2.24 6.59 -6.62
CA ALA A 22 -1.67 5.30 -6.20
C ALA A 22 -0.95 4.60 -7.36
N CYS A 23 -1.59 4.55 -8.53
CA CYS A 23 -1.01 4.02 -9.76
C CYS A 23 0.30 4.72 -10.10
N GLY A 24 0.31 6.06 -10.12
CA GLY A 24 1.49 6.84 -10.45
C GLY A 24 2.66 6.59 -9.50
N VAL A 25 2.40 6.41 -8.20
CA VAL A 25 3.43 6.05 -7.22
C VAL A 25 4.01 4.66 -7.53
N ILE A 26 3.15 3.65 -7.70
CA ILE A 26 3.58 2.27 -7.89
C ILE A 26 4.34 2.10 -9.22
N GLU A 27 3.83 2.63 -10.32
CA GLU A 27 4.50 2.58 -11.62
C GLU A 27 5.85 3.28 -11.59
N THR A 28 5.94 4.46 -10.96
CA THR A 28 7.20 5.21 -10.86
C THR A 28 8.23 4.44 -10.04
N CYS A 29 7.82 3.85 -8.92
CA CYS A 29 8.72 3.03 -8.11
C CYS A 29 9.22 1.81 -8.88
N ARG A 30 8.33 1.10 -9.61
CA ARG A 30 8.71 -0.03 -10.46
C ARG A 30 9.72 0.36 -11.55
N LYS A 31 9.60 1.56 -12.12
CA LYS A 31 10.55 2.12 -13.11
C LYS A 31 11.91 2.49 -12.51
N HIS A 32 11.99 2.68 -11.20
CA HIS A 32 13.21 3.07 -10.48
C HIS A 32 13.62 1.99 -9.46
N SER A 33 13.64 0.74 -9.91
CA SER A 33 14.03 -0.42 -9.08
C SER A 33 15.49 -0.38 -8.62
N ASP A 34 16.33 0.43 -9.28
CA ASP A 34 17.68 0.78 -8.86
C ASP A 34 17.72 1.57 -7.53
N LYS A 35 16.63 2.26 -7.21
CA LYS A 35 16.49 3.10 -6.00
C LYS A 35 15.52 2.52 -4.98
N ILE A 36 14.44 1.90 -5.45
CA ILE A 36 13.35 1.36 -4.62
C ILE A 36 13.17 -0.12 -4.92
N ALA A 37 13.48 -0.98 -3.95
CA ALA A 37 13.47 -2.42 -4.15
C ALA A 37 12.04 -2.97 -4.30
N ASN A 38 11.12 -2.59 -3.41
CA ASN A 38 9.73 -3.06 -3.41
C ASN A 38 8.78 -1.95 -2.96
N VAL A 39 7.52 -2.03 -3.37
CA VAL A 39 6.44 -1.16 -2.88
C VAL A 39 5.38 -2.00 -2.18
N TYR A 40 5.15 -1.69 -0.91
CA TYR A 40 4.08 -2.30 -0.12
C TYR A 40 2.95 -1.29 0.09
N ALA A 41 1.71 -1.75 0.04
CA ALA A 41 0.55 -0.92 0.33
C ALA A 41 -0.16 -1.38 1.61
N GLY A 42 -0.62 -0.44 2.44
CA GLY A 42 -1.41 -0.78 3.63
C GLY A 42 -2.84 -1.16 3.25
N ARG A 43 -3.30 -2.36 3.63
CA ARG A 43 -4.70 -2.74 3.48
C ARG A 43 -5.57 -1.86 4.38
N ASN A 44 -6.63 -1.29 3.84
CA ASN A 44 -7.47 -0.30 4.55
C ASN A 44 -6.66 0.92 5.01
N GLY A 45 -5.72 1.36 4.17
CA GLY A 45 -4.95 2.56 4.40
C GLY A 45 -3.98 2.44 5.57
N ILE A 46 -3.91 3.49 6.39
CA ILE A 46 -2.99 3.56 7.54
C ILE A 46 -3.24 2.45 8.57
N ILE A 47 -4.46 1.91 8.65
CA ILE A 47 -4.79 0.83 9.60
C ILE A 47 -3.97 -0.42 9.27
N GLY A 48 -3.88 -0.82 8.01
CA GLY A 48 -3.04 -1.94 7.58
C GLY A 48 -1.57 -1.75 7.93
N ALA A 49 -1.08 -0.50 7.90
CA ALA A 49 0.27 -0.20 8.38
C ALA A 49 0.44 -0.51 9.89
N LEU A 50 -0.55 -0.13 10.69
CA LEU A 50 -0.53 -0.29 12.16
C LEU A 50 -0.81 -1.73 12.60
N THR A 51 -1.47 -2.52 11.77
CA THR A 51 -1.79 -3.94 12.01
C THR A 51 -0.89 -4.90 11.24
N GLU A 52 0.11 -4.38 10.52
CA GLU A 52 1.02 -5.16 9.67
C GLU A 52 0.27 -6.02 8.64
N ASP A 53 -0.86 -5.50 8.13
CA ASP A 53 -1.62 -6.08 7.03
C ASP A 53 -1.26 -5.33 5.74
N LEU A 54 -0.21 -5.84 5.10
CA LEU A 54 0.40 -5.22 3.93
C LEU A 54 0.11 -6.03 2.67
N ILE A 55 -0.13 -5.31 1.57
CA ILE A 55 -0.26 -5.83 0.21
C ILE A 55 1.11 -5.66 -0.47
N ASP A 56 1.67 -6.76 -0.97
CA ASP A 56 2.84 -6.71 -1.86
C ASP A 56 2.38 -6.35 -3.27
N THR A 57 2.64 -5.11 -3.69
CA THR A 57 2.18 -4.66 -5.01
C THR A 57 2.91 -5.38 -6.15
N ASN A 58 4.04 -6.04 -5.92
CA ASN A 58 4.73 -6.80 -6.97
C ASN A 58 3.97 -8.06 -7.40
N GLN A 59 3.01 -8.53 -6.60
CA GLN A 59 2.14 -9.66 -6.97
C GLN A 59 0.99 -9.25 -7.91
N GLU A 60 0.78 -7.94 -8.09
CA GLU A 60 -0.23 -7.40 -8.99
C GLU A 60 0.34 -7.20 -10.40
N SER A 61 -0.45 -7.52 -11.41
CA SER A 61 -0.04 -7.37 -12.81
C SER A 61 0.16 -5.88 -13.18
N ALA A 62 0.82 -5.62 -14.30
CA ALA A 62 0.97 -4.24 -14.78
C ALA A 62 -0.40 -3.65 -15.17
N GLU A 63 -1.28 -4.50 -15.69
CA GLU A 63 -2.64 -4.20 -16.12
C GLU A 63 -3.53 -3.85 -14.92
N ASP A 64 -3.48 -4.64 -13.85
CA ASP A 64 -4.23 -4.37 -12.61
C ASP A 64 -3.80 -3.03 -11.99
N ILE A 65 -2.49 -2.75 -11.96
CA ILE A 65 -1.98 -1.46 -11.48
C ILE A 65 -2.37 -0.32 -12.41
N ALA A 66 -2.40 -0.52 -13.73
CA ALA A 66 -2.83 0.51 -14.67
C ALA A 66 -4.33 0.82 -14.56
N ALA A 67 -5.16 -0.19 -14.29
CA ALA A 67 -6.61 -0.05 -14.11
C ALA A 67 -6.98 0.88 -12.93
N LEU A 68 -6.08 1.06 -11.95
CA LEU A 68 -6.26 2.05 -10.87
C LEU A 68 -6.44 3.48 -11.41
N LYS A 69 -5.88 3.83 -12.57
CA LYS A 69 -6.02 5.19 -13.13
C LYS A 69 -7.47 5.58 -13.38
N THR A 70 -8.32 4.64 -13.76
CA THR A 70 -9.71 4.85 -14.15
C THR A 70 -10.71 4.27 -13.16
N THR A 71 -10.24 3.62 -12.10
CA THR A 71 -11.08 3.05 -11.04
C THR A 71 -11.31 4.11 -9.94
N PRO A 72 -12.54 4.63 -9.76
CA PRO A 72 -12.83 5.57 -8.68
C PRO A 72 -12.76 4.89 -7.29
N SER A 73 -12.85 5.68 -6.23
CA SER A 73 -12.68 5.25 -4.83
C SER A 73 -11.22 4.89 -4.51
N GLY A 74 -10.97 4.18 -3.41
CA GLY A 74 -9.63 3.79 -3.01
C GLY A 74 -9.43 2.28 -3.12
N GLY A 75 -8.67 1.83 -4.12
CA GLY A 75 -8.40 0.41 -4.44
C GLY A 75 -7.56 -0.33 -3.40
N PHE A 76 -7.11 0.37 -2.35
CA PHE A 76 -6.46 -0.21 -1.17
C PHE A 76 -7.37 -0.21 0.07
N TRP A 77 -8.56 0.40 -0.01
CA TRP A 77 -9.63 0.27 0.97
C TRP A 77 -10.59 -0.82 0.50
N LEU A 78 -11.19 -1.59 1.43
CA LEU A 78 -12.27 -2.61 1.35
C LEU A 78 -12.81 -3.16 0.00
N LEU A 79 -12.68 -2.49 -1.13
CA LEU A 79 -12.70 -3.07 -2.46
C LEU A 79 -11.35 -3.78 -2.73
N PRO A 80 -11.32 -5.11 -2.76
CA PRO A 80 -10.12 -5.80 -3.19
C PRO A 80 -9.90 -5.51 -4.68
N LEU A 81 -8.66 -5.26 -5.10
CA LEU A 81 -8.32 -5.02 -6.50
C LEU A 81 -8.65 -6.20 -7.43
N GLN A 82 -9.11 -7.32 -6.89
CA GLN A 82 -9.94 -8.33 -7.55
C GLN A 82 -10.95 -8.79 -6.50
N ALA A 83 -12.22 -8.96 -6.87
CA ALA A 83 -13.13 -9.79 -6.06
C ALA A 83 -12.36 -11.09 -5.71
N GLU A 84 -12.28 -11.42 -4.42
CA GLU A 84 -11.52 -12.59 -3.95
C GLU A 84 -12.00 -13.84 -4.70
N GLU A 85 -11.20 -14.33 -5.65
CA GLU A 85 -11.34 -15.69 -6.17
C GLU A 85 -10.97 -16.64 -5.03
N PRO A 86 -11.88 -17.54 -4.60
CA PRO A 86 -11.62 -18.45 -3.48
C PRO A 86 -10.43 -19.35 -3.83
N GLY A 87 -9.27 -19.07 -3.22
CA GLY A 87 -8.00 -19.77 -3.47
C GLY A 87 -6.79 -18.85 -3.70
N ARG A 88 -6.99 -17.56 -3.98
CA ARG A 88 -5.90 -16.59 -4.15
C ARG A 88 -5.48 -16.01 -2.79
N GLN A 89 -4.64 -16.73 -2.05
CA GLN A 89 -4.05 -16.24 -0.81
C GLN A 89 -3.14 -15.03 -1.12
N GLN A 90 -3.65 -13.81 -1.03
CA GLN A 90 -2.80 -12.62 -1.02
C GLN A 90 -1.84 -12.76 0.17
N ALA A 91 -0.54 -12.90 -0.11
CA ALA A 91 0.46 -13.13 0.93
C ALA A 91 0.40 -11.98 1.95
N ARG A 92 -0.13 -12.25 3.15
CA ARG A 92 -0.09 -11.31 4.27
C ARG A 92 1.36 -11.21 4.72
N ILE A 93 1.98 -10.06 4.47
CA ILE A 93 3.37 -9.81 4.83
C ILE A 93 3.39 -8.94 6.09
N ARG A 94 4.06 -9.40 7.15
CA ARG A 94 4.33 -8.54 8.31
C ARG A 94 5.41 -7.53 7.99
N ALA A 95 5.25 -6.30 8.46
CA ALA A 95 6.24 -5.23 8.29
C ALA A 95 7.63 -5.62 8.82
N SER A 96 7.65 -6.39 9.92
CA SER A 96 8.86 -6.95 10.53
C SER A 96 9.72 -7.75 9.56
N ASP A 97 9.09 -8.42 8.60
CA ASP A 97 9.73 -9.45 7.77
C ASP A 97 10.46 -8.85 6.56
N ARG A 98 10.26 -7.55 6.28
CA ARG A 98 10.81 -6.86 5.10
C ARG A 98 11.63 -5.60 5.44
N GLY A 99 12.02 -5.41 6.70
CA GLY A 99 12.85 -4.27 7.11
C GLY A 99 12.12 -2.91 7.06
N LEU A 100 10.79 -2.92 7.04
CA LEU A 100 9.99 -1.74 7.36
C LEU A 100 10.04 -1.58 8.89
N GLN A 101 10.63 -0.49 9.38
CA GLN A 101 10.92 -0.33 10.81
C GLN A 101 9.65 -0.52 11.67
N GLY A 102 9.73 -1.45 12.62
CA GLY A 102 8.62 -1.95 13.44
C GLY A 102 8.11 -0.99 14.54
N PRO A 103 7.48 -1.52 15.62
CA PRO A 103 6.36 -0.95 16.38
C PRO A 103 6.52 0.44 17.03
N GLN A 104 7.69 1.05 16.95
CA GLN A 104 7.95 2.43 17.40
C GLN A 104 7.20 3.46 16.53
N HIS A 105 6.97 3.16 15.25
CA HIS A 105 6.14 3.98 14.36
C HIS A 105 4.63 3.91 14.68
N ARG A 106 4.18 2.81 15.29
CA ARG A 106 2.76 2.58 15.64
C ARG A 106 2.27 3.62 16.63
N LEU A 107 3.07 3.91 17.66
CA LEU A 107 2.76 4.92 18.67
C LEU A 107 2.82 6.32 18.05
N LEU A 108 3.83 6.61 17.22
CA LEU A 108 4.05 7.94 16.63
C LEU A 108 2.95 8.35 15.64
N LEU A 109 2.48 7.41 14.80
CA LEU A 109 1.39 7.64 13.86
C LEU A 109 0.03 7.79 14.57
N LEU A 110 -0.25 6.97 15.59
CA LEU A 110 -1.44 7.10 16.44
C LEU A 110 -1.45 8.42 17.23
N GLN A 111 -0.30 8.83 17.79
CA GLN A 111 -0.13 10.09 18.50
C GLN A 111 -0.36 11.29 17.57
N ARG A 112 0.13 11.22 16.33
CA ARG A 112 -0.04 12.30 15.33
C ARG A 112 -1.47 12.39 14.80
N TRP A 113 -2.16 11.26 14.60
CA TRP A 113 -3.57 11.24 14.18
C TRP A 113 -4.52 11.76 15.26
N ARG A 114 -4.28 11.44 16.54
CA ARG A 114 -5.05 12.02 17.66
C ARG A 114 -4.88 13.53 17.82
N ARG A 115 -3.78 14.09 17.33
CA ARG A 115 -3.46 15.52 17.43
C ARG A 115 -4.02 16.36 16.27
N LEU A 116 -4.59 15.71 15.24
CA LEU A 116 -5.23 16.33 14.07
C LEU A 116 -6.77 16.26 14.14
N ARG A 117 -7.32 15.89 15.30
CA ARG A 117 -8.74 16.01 15.64
C ARG A 117 -8.97 17.13 16.64
#